data_AF-A0A7D9GXY6-F1
#
_entry.id   AF-A0A7D9GXY6-F1
#
_cell.length_a   1.000
_cell.length_b   1.000
_cell.length_c   1.000
_cell.angle_alpha   90.00
_cell.angle_beta   90.00
_cell.angle_gamma   90.00
#
_symmetry.space_group_name_H-M   'P 1'
#
loop_
_entity.id
_entity.type
_entity.pdbx_description
1 polymer ?
#
loop_
_entity_poly.entity_id
_entity_poly.type
_entity_poly.pdbx_seq_one_letter_code
_entity_poly.pdbx_strand_id
1 'polypeptide(L)'
;MYLIPEKELYTVLQLYHCARYGELAKLDLEQELDFSDQTYKFEAYNYQTRANLLLGKYKEALAKIEESKKIIPSFTEQSEASFLQSELEALIKYAAFLENGDSEDIASYFTRNDLPGGLSSLLSSCYFAKKGDLEAAFKRLHPKEDLENVEFGCYLLLLLSKTTDAQRFLDDHVTNDSASDTVGYNQTEAWIQLEGYGDELNRAYYHFDDLAGSGNTTSLKLLVCVLVSHLKLHHMPEAEETLSRIVSYRADHKDGEAAELGNWAVDLLVNEIALRRIQSRNSDADALFNKLKAEHPDSAYVKDVQAKQDAFDDIVAKYAA
;
A
#
# COMPACT_ATOMS: atom_id res chain seq x y z
N MET A 1 -15.39 -14.13 -12.68
CA MET A 1 -14.94 -12.78 -12.32
C MET A 1 -14.62 -12.82 -10.84
N TYR A 2 -13.40 -12.78 -10.35
CA TYR A 2 -12.08 -12.47 -10.91
C TYR A 2 -11.05 -13.40 -10.27
N LEU A 3 -10.04 -13.81 -11.02
CA LEU A 3 -8.74 -14.34 -10.59
C LEU A 3 -7.99 -14.63 -11.89
N ILE A 4 -7.31 -13.60 -12.40
CA ILE A 4 -6.17 -13.52 -13.34
C ILE A 4 -6.31 -12.18 -14.08
N PRO A 5 -5.28 -11.32 -14.07
CA PRO A 5 -5.21 -10.19 -14.97
C PRO A 5 -5.04 -10.69 -16.39
N GLU A 6 -5.99 -10.36 -17.27
CA GLU A 6 -5.72 -10.44 -18.69
C GLU A 6 -4.53 -9.53 -19.03
N LYS A 7 -3.75 -9.93 -20.04
CA LYS A 7 -2.51 -9.26 -20.48
C LYS A 7 -2.68 -7.74 -20.66
N GLU A 8 -3.90 -7.28 -20.91
CA GLU A 8 -4.27 -5.88 -21.12
C GLU A 8 -4.10 -5.00 -19.86
N LEU A 9 -4.24 -5.57 -18.65
CA LEU A 9 -4.03 -4.85 -17.39
C LEU A 9 -2.61 -4.97 -16.82
N TYR A 10 -1.73 -5.76 -17.45
CA TYR A 10 -0.40 -6.07 -16.92
C TYR A 10 0.39 -4.80 -16.55
N THR A 11 0.44 -3.82 -17.46
CA THR A 11 1.16 -2.56 -17.24
C THR A 11 0.56 -1.76 -16.07
N VAL A 12 -0.78 -1.66 -16.02
CA VAL A 12 -1.49 -0.93 -14.97
C VAL A 12 -1.22 -1.54 -13.60
N LEU A 13 -1.35 -2.86 -13.49
CA LEU A 13 -1.12 -3.58 -12.24
C LEU A 13 0.34 -3.54 -11.82
N GLN A 14 1.28 -3.70 -12.76
CA GLN A 14 2.71 -3.58 -12.45
C GLN A 14 3.03 -2.20 -11.88
N LEU A 15 2.55 -1.12 -12.52
CA LEU A 15 2.75 0.23 -12.00
C LEU A 15 2.12 0.40 -10.60
N TYR A 16 0.89 -0.11 -10.41
CA TYR A 16 0.18 0.02 -9.14
C TYR A 16 0.85 -0.75 -7.99
N HIS A 17 1.11 -2.06 -8.16
CA HIS A 17 1.70 -2.91 -7.12
C HIS A 17 3.18 -2.60 -6.85
N CYS A 18 3.91 -2.08 -7.85
CA CYS A 18 5.27 -1.56 -7.64
C CYS A 18 5.29 -0.13 -7.08
N ALA A 19 4.13 0.46 -6.75
CA ALA A 19 3.99 1.81 -6.20
C ALA A 19 4.53 2.95 -7.10
N ARG A 20 4.44 2.78 -8.43
CA ARG A 20 4.75 3.80 -9.45
C ARG A 20 3.50 4.62 -9.77
N TYR A 21 2.89 5.19 -8.74
CA TYR A 21 1.56 5.81 -8.83
C TYR A 21 1.53 7.07 -9.70
N GLY A 22 2.59 7.86 -9.74
CA GLY A 22 2.59 9.08 -10.57
C GLY A 22 2.67 8.78 -12.06
N GLU A 23 3.38 7.72 -12.45
CA GLU A 23 3.40 7.23 -13.83
C GLU A 23 2.01 6.70 -14.21
N LEU A 24 1.42 5.88 -13.35
CA LEU A 24 0.05 5.40 -13.56
C LEU A 24 -0.96 6.56 -13.64
N ALA A 25 -0.81 7.60 -12.82
CA ALA A 25 -1.68 8.78 -12.85
C ALA A 25 -1.57 9.57 -14.16
N LYS A 26 -0.40 9.57 -14.82
CA LYS A 26 -0.12 10.27 -16.08
C LYS A 26 -0.40 9.42 -17.33
N LEU A 27 -0.47 8.10 -17.19
CA LEU A 27 -0.67 7.14 -18.27
C LEU A 27 -1.91 7.49 -19.11
N ASP A 28 -1.74 7.67 -20.42
CA ASP A 28 -2.88 7.85 -21.33
C ASP A 28 -3.45 6.48 -21.70
N LEU A 29 -4.46 6.05 -20.93
CA LEU A 29 -5.10 4.74 -21.10
C LEU A 29 -5.71 4.52 -22.49
N GLU A 30 -6.04 5.57 -23.25
CA GLU A 30 -6.64 5.42 -24.59
C GLU A 30 -5.61 5.37 -25.71
N GLN A 31 -4.46 6.02 -25.53
CA GLN A 31 -3.41 6.06 -26.55
C GLN A 31 -2.34 4.99 -26.34
N GLU A 32 -2.06 4.64 -25.09
CA GLU A 32 -0.94 3.76 -24.73
C GLU A 32 -1.35 2.30 -24.54
N LEU A 33 -2.64 2.04 -24.32
CA LEU A 33 -3.18 0.70 -24.09
C LEU A 33 -4.36 0.42 -25.04
N ASP A 34 -4.50 -0.84 -25.44
CA ASP A 34 -5.63 -1.33 -26.22
C ASP A 34 -6.43 -2.29 -25.34
N PHE A 35 -7.72 -2.03 -25.22
CA PHE A 35 -8.63 -2.83 -24.40
C PHE A 35 -9.64 -3.52 -25.31
N SER A 36 -9.62 -4.85 -25.31
CA SER A 36 -10.59 -5.64 -26.07
C SER A 36 -11.99 -5.62 -25.43
N ASP A 37 -12.05 -5.38 -24.12
CA ASP A 37 -13.27 -5.31 -23.33
C ASP A 37 -13.37 -4.00 -22.51
N GLN A 38 -14.57 -3.43 -22.41
CA GLN A 38 -14.83 -2.20 -21.65
C GLN A 38 -14.63 -2.39 -20.14
N THR A 39 -14.73 -3.63 -19.66
CA THR A 39 -14.43 -4.02 -18.28
C THR A 39 -12.96 -3.75 -17.92
N TYR A 40 -12.02 -4.08 -18.80
CA TYR A 40 -10.59 -3.80 -18.56
C TYR A 40 -10.32 -2.31 -18.59
N LYS A 41 -10.96 -1.58 -19.51
CA LYS A 41 -10.86 -0.12 -19.52
C LYS A 41 -11.40 0.49 -18.21
N PHE A 42 -12.54 0.01 -17.71
CA PHE A 42 -13.09 0.45 -16.44
C PHE A 42 -12.12 0.18 -15.28
N GLU A 43 -11.56 -1.02 -15.21
CA GLU A 43 -10.63 -1.42 -14.16
C GLU A 43 -9.32 -0.61 -14.22
N ALA A 44 -8.82 -0.31 -15.42
CA ALA A 44 -7.66 0.54 -15.60
C ALA A 44 -7.89 1.97 -15.02
N TYR A 45 -9.07 2.54 -15.25
CA TYR A 45 -9.44 3.81 -14.63
C TYR A 45 -9.63 3.71 -13.12
N ASN A 46 -10.09 2.56 -12.58
CA ASN A 46 -10.15 2.33 -11.14
C ASN A 46 -8.75 2.44 -10.51
N TYR A 47 -7.77 1.70 -11.02
CA TYR A 47 -6.38 1.80 -10.56
C TYR A 47 -5.79 3.20 -10.74
N GLN A 48 -6.05 3.86 -11.87
CA GLN A 48 -5.59 5.24 -12.09
C GLN A 48 -6.24 6.23 -11.11
N THR A 49 -7.52 6.03 -10.76
CA THR A 49 -8.22 6.81 -9.74
C THR A 49 -7.57 6.61 -8.38
N ARG A 50 -7.37 5.37 -7.97
CA ARG A 50 -6.75 5.02 -6.67
C ARG A 50 -5.31 5.52 -6.58
N ALA A 51 -4.55 5.50 -7.67
CA ALA A 51 -3.23 6.10 -7.73
C ALA A 51 -3.27 7.61 -7.48
N ASN A 52 -4.22 8.35 -8.10
CA ASN A 52 -4.41 9.76 -7.83
C ASN A 52 -4.83 10.04 -6.38
N LEU A 53 -5.68 9.20 -5.78
CA LEU A 53 -6.06 9.31 -4.37
C LEU A 53 -4.86 9.11 -3.43
N LEU A 54 -3.99 8.14 -3.72
CA LEU A 54 -2.75 7.90 -2.96
C LEU A 54 -1.76 9.06 -3.04
N LEU A 55 -1.80 9.82 -4.14
CA LEU A 55 -1.02 11.03 -4.36
C LEU A 55 -1.68 12.30 -3.79
N GLY A 56 -2.88 12.20 -3.20
CA GLY A 56 -3.64 13.37 -2.73
C GLY A 56 -4.20 14.25 -3.86
N LYS A 57 -4.23 13.76 -5.10
CA LYS A 57 -4.72 14.45 -6.30
C LYS A 57 -6.22 14.19 -6.46
N TYR A 58 -7.01 14.70 -5.52
CA TYR A 58 -8.45 14.39 -5.42
C TYR A 58 -9.25 14.88 -6.64
N LYS A 59 -8.91 16.03 -7.21
CA LYS A 59 -9.59 16.58 -8.40
C LYS A 59 -9.35 15.70 -9.61
N GLU A 60 -8.12 15.24 -9.80
CA GLU A 60 -7.72 14.34 -10.87
C GLU A 60 -8.39 12.97 -10.69
N ALA A 61 -8.43 12.44 -9.46
CA ALA A 61 -9.17 11.21 -9.15
C ALA A 61 -10.66 11.32 -9.51
N LEU A 62 -11.33 12.41 -9.13
CA LEU A 62 -12.73 12.65 -9.51
C LEU A 62 -12.92 12.74 -11.04
N ALA A 63 -11.98 13.38 -11.75
CA ALA A 63 -12.02 13.41 -13.21
C ALA A 63 -11.94 12.00 -13.83
N LYS A 64 -11.11 11.11 -13.28
CA LYS A 64 -11.04 9.71 -13.73
C LYS A 64 -12.29 8.92 -13.42
N ILE A 65 -12.95 9.17 -12.29
CA ILE A 65 -14.27 8.60 -11.99
C ILE A 65 -15.30 9.04 -13.04
N GLU A 66 -15.29 10.31 -13.47
CA GLU A 66 -16.17 10.77 -14.55
C GLU A 66 -15.88 10.09 -15.89
N GLU A 67 -14.62 9.78 -16.21
CA GLU A 67 -14.29 8.97 -17.38
C GLU A 67 -14.83 7.54 -17.24
N SER A 68 -14.66 6.88 -16.09
CA SER A 68 -15.25 5.55 -15.84
C SER A 68 -16.77 5.54 -15.98
N LYS A 69 -17.47 6.60 -15.53
CA LYS A 69 -18.93 6.72 -15.68
C LYS A 69 -19.38 6.70 -17.14
N LYS A 70 -18.58 7.23 -18.07
CA LYS A 70 -18.91 7.23 -19.51
C LYS A 70 -18.86 5.84 -20.13
N ILE A 71 -18.18 4.89 -19.47
CA ILE A 71 -18.07 3.49 -19.91
C ILE A 71 -19.35 2.72 -19.54
N ILE A 72 -19.98 3.01 -18.40
CA ILE A 72 -21.15 2.25 -17.89
C ILE A 72 -22.27 2.07 -18.95
N PRO A 73 -22.67 3.09 -19.74
CA PRO A 73 -23.70 2.93 -20.76
C PRO A 73 -23.36 1.97 -21.90
N SER A 74 -22.11 1.54 -22.09
CA SER A 74 -21.74 0.57 -23.13
C SER A 74 -22.07 -0.88 -22.75
N PHE A 75 -22.34 -1.16 -21.48
CA PHE A 75 -22.70 -2.50 -21.02
C PHE A 75 -24.15 -2.81 -21.35
N THR A 76 -24.39 -3.95 -22.00
CA THR A 76 -25.72 -4.37 -22.44
C THR A 76 -26.53 -5.00 -21.30
N GLU A 77 -25.86 -5.62 -20.33
CA GLU A 77 -26.50 -6.22 -19.17
C GLU A 77 -26.72 -5.19 -18.05
N GLN A 78 -27.99 -4.96 -17.71
CA GLN A 78 -28.36 -4.01 -16.66
C GLN A 78 -27.78 -4.37 -15.28
N SER A 79 -27.61 -5.66 -15.00
CA SER A 79 -26.98 -6.16 -13.76
C SER A 79 -25.51 -5.75 -13.67
N GLU A 80 -24.77 -5.85 -14.77
CA GLU A 80 -23.36 -5.46 -14.83
C GLU A 80 -23.20 -3.94 -14.73
N ALA A 81 -23.99 -3.18 -15.49
CA ALA A 81 -24.00 -1.72 -15.38
C ALA A 81 -24.32 -1.24 -13.95
N SER A 82 -25.30 -1.87 -13.30
CA SER A 82 -25.66 -1.56 -11.90
C SER A 82 -24.55 -1.95 -10.92
N PHE A 83 -23.83 -3.05 -11.17
CA PHE A 83 -22.70 -3.48 -10.36
C PHE A 83 -21.54 -2.47 -10.45
N LEU A 84 -21.13 -2.10 -11.67
CA LEU A 84 -20.07 -1.10 -11.87
C LEU A 84 -20.44 0.27 -11.32
N GLN A 85 -21.72 0.65 -11.37
CA GLN A 85 -22.21 1.88 -10.75
C GLN A 85 -22.03 1.86 -9.23
N SER A 86 -22.25 0.72 -8.57
CA SER A 86 -22.03 0.58 -7.13
C SER A 86 -20.55 0.66 -6.76
N GLU A 87 -19.65 0.11 -7.59
CA GLU A 87 -18.20 0.22 -7.40
C GLU A 87 -17.70 1.67 -7.54
N LEU A 88 -18.26 2.43 -8.50
CA LEU A 88 -17.98 3.88 -8.59
C LEU A 88 -18.53 4.66 -7.40
N GLU A 89 -19.68 4.28 -6.84
CA GLU A 89 -20.19 4.92 -5.63
C GLU A 89 -19.21 4.75 -4.47
N ALA A 90 -18.66 3.54 -4.27
CA ALA A 90 -17.65 3.29 -3.24
C ALA A 90 -16.40 4.17 -3.43
N LEU A 91 -15.91 4.31 -4.66
CA LEU A 91 -14.78 5.19 -4.98
C LEU A 91 -15.09 6.66 -4.66
N ILE A 92 -16.28 7.15 -5.00
CA ILE A 92 -16.71 8.52 -4.70
C ILE A 92 -16.75 8.75 -3.18
N LYS A 93 -17.37 7.83 -2.41
CA LYS A 93 -17.45 7.93 -0.95
C LYS A 93 -16.05 7.89 -0.32
N TYR A 94 -15.16 7.02 -0.83
CA TYR A 94 -13.80 6.91 -0.32
C TYR A 94 -12.94 8.13 -0.67
N ALA A 95 -13.07 8.67 -1.88
CA ALA A 95 -12.41 9.92 -2.27
C ALA A 95 -12.87 11.08 -1.38
N ALA A 96 -14.18 11.21 -1.15
CA ALA A 96 -14.74 12.22 -0.26
C ALA A 96 -14.25 12.07 1.20
N PHE A 97 -14.12 10.83 1.68
CA PHE A 97 -13.55 10.52 2.99
C PHE A 97 -12.09 10.98 3.12
N LEU A 98 -11.26 10.71 2.11
CA LEU A 98 -9.86 11.10 2.14
C LEU A 98 -9.68 12.63 2.04
N GLU A 99 -10.49 13.32 1.24
CA GLU A 99 -10.39 14.77 1.04
C GLU A 99 -11.01 15.57 2.20
N ASN A 100 -12.20 15.18 2.66
CA ASN A 100 -13.03 15.98 3.57
C ASN A 100 -13.21 15.36 4.96
N GLY A 101 -12.72 14.15 5.18
CA GLY A 101 -12.91 13.40 6.41
C GLY A 101 -14.24 12.63 6.46
N ASP A 102 -14.54 12.09 7.64
CA ASP A 102 -15.70 11.23 7.86
C ASP A 102 -17.01 12.03 7.93
N SER A 103 -18.10 11.47 7.40
CA SER A 103 -19.44 12.04 7.46
C SER A 103 -20.49 10.96 7.74
N GLU A 104 -21.69 11.34 8.18
CA GLU A 104 -22.76 10.37 8.47
C GLU A 104 -23.11 9.53 7.24
N ASP A 105 -23.15 10.15 6.07
CA ASP A 105 -23.42 9.47 4.79
C ASP A 105 -22.30 8.47 4.43
N ILE A 106 -21.04 8.86 4.54
CA ILE A 106 -19.87 7.99 4.30
C ILE A 106 -19.86 6.81 5.29
N ALA A 107 -20.02 7.10 6.58
CA ALA A 107 -20.06 6.07 7.62
C ALA A 107 -21.23 5.11 7.39
N SER A 108 -22.42 5.62 7.06
CA SER A 108 -23.60 4.80 6.76
C SER A 108 -23.37 3.88 5.57
N TYR A 109 -22.61 4.33 4.55
CA TYR A 109 -22.26 3.52 3.39
C TYR A 109 -21.27 2.41 3.77
N PHE A 110 -20.11 2.75 4.32
CA PHE A 110 -19.04 1.75 4.57
C PHE A 110 -19.34 0.80 5.73
N THR A 111 -20.29 1.12 6.62
CA THR A 111 -20.70 0.23 7.71
C THR A 111 -21.70 -0.86 7.29
N ARG A 112 -22.23 -0.78 6.07
CA ARG A 112 -23.12 -1.79 5.49
C ARG A 112 -22.47 -3.17 5.44
N ASN A 113 -23.28 -4.19 5.65
CA ASN A 113 -22.85 -5.60 5.58
C ASN A 113 -23.08 -6.22 4.19
N ASP A 114 -23.78 -5.51 3.31
CA ASP A 114 -24.25 -5.97 2.00
C ASP A 114 -23.59 -5.18 0.86
N LEU A 115 -22.35 -4.70 1.06
CA LEU A 115 -21.63 -4.00 0.01
C LEU A 115 -21.35 -4.95 -1.16
N PRO A 116 -21.68 -4.54 -2.40
CA PRO A 116 -21.50 -5.38 -3.57
C PRO A 116 -20.04 -5.35 -4.05
N GLY A 117 -19.48 -6.52 -4.35
CA GLY A 117 -18.22 -6.63 -5.09
C GLY A 117 -16.94 -6.44 -4.28
N GLY A 118 -15.83 -6.80 -4.93
CA GLY A 118 -14.51 -6.81 -4.34
C GLY A 118 -13.99 -5.42 -4.02
N LEU A 119 -14.18 -4.42 -4.91
CA LEU A 119 -13.61 -3.09 -4.70
C LEU A 119 -14.36 -2.36 -3.57
N SER A 120 -15.69 -2.43 -3.51
CA SER A 120 -16.46 -1.78 -2.45
C SER A 120 -16.15 -2.37 -1.08
N SER A 121 -15.96 -3.69 -1.01
CA SER A 121 -15.48 -4.41 0.18
C SER A 121 -14.06 -3.95 0.58
N LEU A 122 -13.14 -3.86 -0.39
CA LEU A 122 -11.77 -3.39 -0.18
C LEU A 122 -11.74 -1.94 0.34
N LEU A 123 -12.54 -1.05 -0.24
CA LEU A 123 -12.60 0.36 0.17
C LEU A 123 -13.26 0.53 1.54
N SER A 124 -14.27 -0.28 1.86
CA SER A 124 -14.81 -0.36 3.23
C SER A 124 -13.74 -0.79 4.22
N SER A 125 -12.97 -1.83 3.88
CA SER A 125 -11.84 -2.29 4.71
C SER A 125 -10.80 -1.17 4.91
N CYS A 126 -10.41 -0.48 3.83
CA CYS A 126 -9.51 0.67 3.89
C CYS A 126 -10.04 1.80 4.79
N TYR A 127 -11.34 2.10 4.73
CA TYR A 127 -11.99 3.10 5.58
C TYR A 127 -11.83 2.77 7.08
N PHE A 128 -12.12 1.54 7.50
CA PHE A 128 -11.93 1.12 8.90
C PHE A 128 -10.45 1.13 9.31
N ALA A 129 -9.56 0.68 8.42
CA ALA A 129 -8.12 0.67 8.68
C ALA A 129 -7.59 2.10 8.90
N LYS A 130 -8.05 3.08 8.10
CA LYS A 130 -7.71 4.50 8.27
C LYS A 130 -8.22 5.10 9.59
N LYS A 131 -9.30 4.56 10.14
CA LYS A 131 -9.82 4.92 11.47
C LYS A 131 -9.12 4.18 12.61
N GLY A 132 -8.15 3.31 12.31
CA GLY A 132 -7.40 2.54 13.29
C GLY A 132 -8.09 1.27 13.78
N ASP A 133 -9.24 0.91 13.21
CA ASP A 133 -9.98 -0.32 13.56
C ASP A 133 -9.62 -1.45 12.59
N LEU A 134 -8.45 -2.07 12.82
CA LEU A 134 -7.93 -3.13 11.97
C LEU A 134 -8.79 -4.41 12.02
N GLU A 135 -9.43 -4.69 13.16
CA GLU A 135 -10.31 -5.86 13.29
C GLU A 135 -11.60 -5.68 12.50
N ALA A 136 -12.21 -4.49 12.55
CA ALA A 136 -13.36 -4.19 11.71
C ALA A 136 -12.96 -4.19 10.23
N ALA A 137 -11.81 -3.61 9.88
CA ALA A 137 -11.28 -3.62 8.51
C ALA A 137 -11.19 -5.05 7.96
N PHE A 138 -10.59 -5.97 8.72
CA PHE A 138 -10.43 -7.36 8.29
C PHE A 138 -11.79 -8.06 8.05
N LYS A 139 -12.79 -7.77 8.90
CA LYS A 139 -14.15 -8.34 8.76
C LYS A 139 -14.91 -7.85 7.54
N ARG A 140 -14.49 -6.75 6.90
CA ARG A 140 -15.16 -6.20 5.71
C ARG A 140 -14.75 -6.89 4.41
N LEU A 141 -13.62 -7.59 4.40
CA LEU A 141 -13.03 -8.18 3.19
C LEU A 141 -13.85 -9.34 2.64
N HIS A 142 -13.94 -9.41 1.30
CA HIS A 142 -14.58 -10.49 0.56
C HIS A 142 -13.52 -11.27 -0.25
N PRO A 143 -12.64 -12.07 0.40
CA PRO A 143 -11.47 -12.70 -0.23
C PRO A 143 -11.79 -13.76 -1.30
N LYS A 144 -13.05 -14.17 -1.44
CA LYS A 144 -13.49 -15.09 -2.50
C LYS A 144 -13.77 -14.38 -3.84
N GLU A 145 -13.95 -13.07 -3.81
CA GLU A 145 -14.40 -12.29 -4.96
C GLU A 145 -13.23 -11.65 -5.72
N ASP A 146 -12.12 -11.40 -5.02
CA ASP A 146 -11.06 -10.53 -5.52
C ASP A 146 -9.71 -10.77 -4.81
N LEU A 147 -8.62 -10.70 -5.58
CA LEU A 147 -7.26 -10.92 -5.08
C LEU A 147 -6.79 -9.77 -4.18
N GLU A 148 -7.11 -8.50 -4.49
CA GLU A 148 -6.69 -7.37 -3.66
C GLU A 148 -7.31 -7.43 -2.25
N ASN A 149 -8.48 -8.04 -2.11
CA ASN A 149 -9.05 -8.35 -0.79
C ASN A 149 -8.20 -9.36 -0.01
N VAL A 150 -7.62 -10.36 -0.69
CA VAL A 150 -6.69 -11.31 -0.06
C VAL A 150 -5.40 -10.61 0.33
N GLU A 151 -4.83 -9.82 -0.57
CA GLU A 151 -3.59 -9.07 -0.36
C GLU A 151 -3.72 -8.09 0.82
N PHE A 152 -4.80 -7.31 0.86
CA PHE A 152 -5.05 -6.38 1.96
C PHE A 152 -5.35 -7.11 3.28
N GLY A 153 -6.04 -8.26 3.23
CA GLY A 153 -6.24 -9.11 4.40
C GLY A 153 -4.92 -9.63 5.00
N CYS A 154 -3.99 -10.07 4.16
CA CYS A 154 -2.64 -10.43 4.59
C CYS A 154 -1.94 -9.24 5.25
N TYR A 155 -1.98 -8.06 4.63
CA TYR A 155 -1.40 -6.85 5.20
C TYR A 155 -1.99 -6.49 6.57
N LEU A 156 -3.32 -6.56 6.74
CA LEU A 156 -3.97 -6.32 8.03
C LEU A 156 -3.55 -7.34 9.10
N LEU A 157 -3.39 -8.62 8.74
CA LEU A 157 -2.91 -9.66 9.65
C LEU A 157 -1.45 -9.40 10.08
N LEU A 158 -0.59 -8.94 9.16
CA LEU A 158 0.78 -8.54 9.49
C LEU A 158 0.80 -7.34 10.46
N LEU A 159 -0.05 -6.32 10.24
CA LEU A 159 -0.19 -5.19 11.18
C LEU A 159 -0.68 -5.64 12.57
N LEU A 160 -1.48 -6.70 12.64
CA LEU A 160 -1.92 -7.33 13.89
C LEU A 160 -0.87 -8.29 14.49
N SER A 161 0.34 -8.37 13.92
CA SER A 161 1.41 -9.30 14.30
C SER A 161 0.99 -10.78 14.24
N LYS A 162 0.12 -11.13 13.28
CA LYS A 162 -0.38 -12.50 13.04
C LYS A 162 0.22 -13.11 11.77
N THR A 163 1.55 -13.16 11.68
CA THR A 163 2.27 -13.60 10.46
C THR A 163 1.88 -14.99 9.99
N THR A 164 1.74 -15.96 10.90
CA THR A 164 1.30 -17.32 10.52
C THR A 164 -0.13 -17.35 9.98
N ASP A 165 -1.01 -16.50 10.50
CA ASP A 165 -2.37 -16.39 9.98
C ASP A 165 -2.37 -15.70 8.61
N ALA A 166 -1.47 -14.76 8.36
CA ALA A 166 -1.32 -14.11 7.05
C ALA A 166 -0.92 -15.12 5.96
N GLN A 167 0.08 -15.97 6.22
CA GLN A 167 0.46 -17.03 5.27
C GLN A 167 -0.71 -18.00 5.03
N ARG A 168 -1.36 -18.47 6.09
CA ARG A 168 -2.51 -19.37 5.96
C ARG A 168 -3.65 -18.72 5.17
N PHE A 169 -3.92 -17.44 5.40
CA PHE A 169 -4.95 -16.69 4.68
C PHE A 169 -4.63 -16.56 3.19
N LEU A 170 -3.37 -16.31 2.83
CA LEU A 170 -2.93 -16.30 1.43
C LEU A 170 -3.15 -17.67 0.78
N ASP A 171 -2.68 -18.74 1.41
CA ASP A 171 -2.75 -20.12 0.90
C ASP A 171 -4.21 -20.62 0.76
N ASP A 172 -5.07 -20.28 1.73
CA ASP A 172 -6.48 -20.72 1.75
C ASP A 172 -7.33 -20.04 0.65
N HIS A 173 -6.92 -18.84 0.21
CA HIS A 173 -7.70 -18.03 -0.72
C HIS A 173 -7.09 -17.94 -2.13
N VAL A 174 -5.80 -18.22 -2.30
CA VAL A 174 -5.15 -18.26 -3.62
C VAL A 174 -4.78 -19.71 -3.96
N THR A 175 -5.69 -20.39 -4.64
CA THR A 175 -5.55 -21.81 -4.99
C THR A 175 -5.31 -22.06 -6.49
N ASN A 176 -5.20 -21.01 -7.31
CA ASN A 176 -5.03 -21.12 -8.75
C ASN A 176 -3.64 -20.60 -9.16
N ASP A 177 -2.88 -21.44 -9.87
CA ASP A 177 -1.51 -21.17 -10.34
C ASP A 177 -1.38 -19.83 -11.08
N SER A 178 -2.40 -19.43 -11.84
CA SER A 178 -2.33 -18.19 -12.61
C SER A 178 -2.50 -16.92 -11.76
N ALA A 179 -3.07 -17.03 -10.55
CA ALA A 179 -3.12 -15.94 -9.59
C ALA A 179 -1.80 -15.80 -8.82
N SER A 180 -1.11 -16.93 -8.56
CA SER A 180 0.22 -16.92 -7.94
C SER A 180 1.32 -16.31 -8.83
N ASP A 181 1.11 -16.21 -10.14
CA ASP A 181 2.05 -15.56 -11.05
C ASP A 181 1.90 -14.01 -11.09
N THR A 182 0.93 -13.44 -10.38
CA THR A 182 0.68 -12.00 -10.41
C THR A 182 1.68 -11.21 -9.56
N VAL A 183 1.95 -9.97 -9.97
CA VAL A 183 2.84 -9.07 -9.21
C VAL A 183 2.29 -8.82 -7.81
N GLY A 184 0.98 -8.64 -7.67
CA GLY A 184 0.33 -8.40 -6.37
C GLY A 184 0.44 -9.57 -5.41
N TYR A 185 0.24 -10.81 -5.89
CA TYR A 185 0.48 -12.02 -5.11
C TYR A 185 1.95 -12.12 -4.65
N ASN A 186 2.89 -12.04 -5.60
CA ASN A 186 4.32 -12.18 -5.30
C ASN A 186 4.80 -11.10 -4.31
N GLN A 187 4.28 -9.88 -4.43
CA GLN A 187 4.57 -8.79 -3.51
C GLN A 187 4.03 -9.06 -2.10
N THR A 188 2.82 -9.61 -2.02
CA THR A 188 2.19 -9.98 -0.75
C THR A 188 2.94 -11.12 -0.06
N GLU A 189 3.31 -12.15 -0.80
CA GLU A 189 4.13 -13.25 -0.29
C GLU A 189 5.46 -12.74 0.23
N ALA A 190 6.14 -11.86 -0.54
CA ALA A 190 7.40 -11.27 -0.12
C ALA A 190 7.27 -10.41 1.16
N TRP A 191 6.15 -9.73 1.40
CA TRP A 191 5.90 -9.03 2.68
C TRP A 191 5.75 -10.01 3.85
N ILE A 192 5.05 -11.13 3.66
CA ILE A 192 4.93 -12.16 4.71
C ILE A 192 6.31 -12.76 5.01
N GLN A 193 7.06 -13.11 3.97
CA GLN A 193 8.42 -13.65 4.08
C GLN A 193 9.40 -12.64 4.71
N LEU A 194 9.20 -11.33 4.48
CA LEU A 194 10.02 -10.28 5.09
C LEU A 194 9.89 -10.27 6.62
N GLU A 195 8.76 -10.69 7.19
CA GLU A 195 8.61 -10.84 8.65
C GLU A 195 9.39 -12.04 9.20
N GLY A 196 9.65 -13.05 8.35
CA GLY A 196 10.43 -14.24 8.67
C GLY A 196 11.93 -14.00 8.86
N TYR A 197 12.68 -15.11 8.91
CA TYR A 197 14.14 -15.15 9.06
C TYR A 197 14.74 -16.22 8.15
N GLY A 198 16.07 -16.19 7.97
CA GLY A 198 16.77 -17.20 7.17
C GLY A 198 16.33 -17.19 5.71
N ASP A 199 15.90 -18.35 5.20
CA ASP A 199 15.54 -18.52 3.79
C ASP A 199 14.33 -17.69 3.37
N GLU A 200 13.36 -17.46 4.26
CA GLU A 200 12.21 -16.58 4.00
C GLU A 200 12.67 -15.15 3.76
N LEU A 201 13.49 -14.62 4.67
CA LEU A 201 14.04 -13.27 4.56
C LEU A 201 14.91 -13.11 3.30
N ASN A 202 15.69 -14.14 2.94
CA ASN A 202 16.47 -14.13 1.70
C ASN A 202 15.57 -14.10 0.45
N ARG A 203 14.47 -14.86 0.42
CA ARG A 203 13.51 -14.82 -0.70
C ARG A 203 12.87 -13.44 -0.84
N ALA A 204 12.41 -12.87 0.27
CA ALA A 204 11.88 -11.50 0.30
C ALA A 204 12.91 -10.49 -0.21
N TYR A 205 14.16 -10.59 0.24
CA TYR A 205 15.26 -9.76 -0.23
C TYR A 205 15.43 -9.84 -1.76
N TYR A 206 15.61 -11.04 -2.32
CA TYR A 206 15.83 -11.19 -3.76
C TYR A 206 14.64 -10.72 -4.59
N HIS A 207 13.42 -10.94 -4.13
CA HIS A 207 12.22 -10.44 -4.78
C HIS A 207 12.21 -8.91 -4.87
N PHE A 208 12.47 -8.22 -3.75
CA PHE A 208 12.50 -6.76 -3.76
C PHE A 208 13.70 -6.19 -4.51
N ASP A 209 14.87 -6.84 -4.44
CA ASP A 209 16.08 -6.38 -5.13
C ASP A 209 15.94 -6.51 -6.65
N ASP A 210 15.34 -7.60 -7.15
CA ASP A 210 15.05 -7.78 -8.58
C ASP A 210 14.12 -6.65 -9.10
N LEU A 211 13.01 -6.41 -8.40
CA LEU A 211 12.08 -5.35 -8.76
C LEU A 211 12.71 -3.94 -8.63
N ALA A 212 13.56 -3.72 -7.63
CA ALA A 212 14.27 -2.45 -7.42
C ALA A 212 15.48 -2.25 -8.34
N GLY A 213 15.94 -3.31 -9.03
CA GLY A 213 17.03 -3.27 -9.99
C GLY A 213 16.56 -3.02 -11.44
N SER A 214 15.28 -3.26 -11.73
CA SER A 214 14.69 -3.08 -13.06
C SER A 214 14.11 -1.66 -13.24
N GLY A 215 14.49 -0.98 -14.33
CA GLY A 215 14.00 0.37 -14.63
C GLY A 215 12.49 0.47 -14.83
N ASN A 216 11.81 -0.64 -15.14
CA ASN A 216 10.35 -0.69 -15.35
C ASN A 216 9.56 -0.95 -14.05
N THR A 217 10.24 -1.25 -12.94
CA THR A 217 9.57 -1.57 -11.68
C THR A 217 10.12 -0.77 -10.51
N THR A 218 11.35 -0.23 -10.62
CA THR A 218 12.02 0.51 -9.56
C THR A 218 11.13 1.63 -9.02
N SER A 219 10.96 1.64 -7.70
CA SER A 219 10.25 2.70 -6.98
C SER A 219 10.88 2.94 -5.62
N LEU A 220 10.57 4.10 -5.03
CA LEU A 220 10.99 4.43 -3.66
C LEU A 220 10.56 3.35 -2.65
N LYS A 221 9.35 2.81 -2.80
CA LYS A 221 8.83 1.75 -1.92
C LYS A 221 9.68 0.48 -2.01
N LEU A 222 10.01 0.03 -3.21
CA LEU A 222 10.82 -1.17 -3.39
C LEU A 222 12.24 -0.97 -2.85
N LEU A 223 12.84 0.20 -3.06
CA LEU A 223 14.14 0.53 -2.46
C LEU A 223 14.09 0.54 -0.92
N VAL A 224 13.00 1.02 -0.32
CA VAL A 224 12.79 0.93 1.14
C VAL A 224 12.65 -0.53 1.59
N CYS A 225 11.95 -1.37 0.82
CA CYS A 225 11.88 -2.81 1.12
C CYS A 225 13.28 -3.47 1.06
N VAL A 226 14.10 -3.14 0.05
CA VAL A 226 15.50 -3.60 -0.02
C VAL A 226 16.32 -3.12 1.17
N LEU A 227 16.17 -1.85 1.59
CA LEU A 227 16.83 -1.31 2.77
C LEU A 227 16.46 -2.09 4.03
N VAL A 228 15.16 -2.33 4.26
CA VAL A 228 14.67 -3.10 5.41
C VAL A 228 15.23 -4.52 5.39
N SER A 229 15.25 -5.18 4.23
CA SER A 229 15.86 -6.50 4.08
C SER A 229 17.33 -6.51 4.46
N HIS A 230 18.14 -5.55 3.99
CA HIS A 230 19.55 -5.43 4.39
C HIS A 230 19.73 -5.20 5.89
N LEU A 231 18.87 -4.38 6.51
CA LEU A 231 18.90 -4.15 7.95
C LEU A 231 18.64 -5.44 8.72
N LYS A 232 17.62 -6.22 8.31
CA LYS A 232 17.29 -7.52 8.94
C LYS A 232 18.36 -8.58 8.69
N LEU A 233 19.03 -8.56 7.54
CA LEU A 233 20.13 -9.46 7.19
C LEU A 233 21.48 -9.04 7.79
N HIS A 234 21.55 -7.89 8.47
CA HIS A 234 22.79 -7.30 8.99
C HIS A 234 23.82 -6.92 7.91
N HIS A 235 23.38 -6.67 6.68
CA HIS A 235 24.19 -6.22 5.54
C HIS A 235 24.38 -4.68 5.59
N MET A 236 25.13 -4.20 6.58
CA MET A 236 25.24 -2.76 6.88
C MET A 236 25.87 -1.92 5.75
N PRO A 237 26.96 -2.36 5.08
CA PRO A 237 27.50 -1.64 3.92
C PRO A 237 26.49 -1.49 2.78
N GLU A 238 25.74 -2.56 2.48
CA GLU A 238 24.73 -2.60 1.43
C GLU A 238 23.49 -1.77 1.80
N ALA A 239 23.15 -1.69 3.09
CA ALA A 239 22.11 -0.79 3.59
C ALA A 239 22.47 0.69 3.34
N GLU A 240 23.73 1.09 3.52
CA GLU A 240 24.20 2.46 3.22
C GLU A 240 24.21 2.76 1.72
N GLU A 241 24.61 1.78 0.90
CA GLU A 241 24.52 1.89 -0.55
C GLU A 241 23.06 2.05 -0.99
N THR A 242 22.15 1.26 -0.43
CA THR A 242 20.71 1.35 -0.71
C THR A 242 20.14 2.71 -0.28
N LEU A 243 20.55 3.24 0.87
CA LEU A 243 20.16 4.59 1.28
C LEU A 243 20.66 5.66 0.29
N SER A 244 21.88 5.49 -0.23
CA SER A 244 22.42 6.38 -1.27
C SER A 244 21.61 6.28 -2.58
N ARG A 245 21.22 5.05 -2.99
CA ARG A 245 20.29 4.83 -4.12
C ARG A 245 18.96 5.53 -3.91
N ILE A 246 18.40 5.46 -2.69
CA ILE A 246 17.15 6.15 -2.33
C ILE A 246 17.30 7.67 -2.47
N VAL A 247 18.40 8.24 -1.96
CA VAL A 247 18.66 9.69 -2.07
C VAL A 247 18.76 10.13 -3.54
N SER A 248 19.51 9.38 -4.36
CA SER A 248 19.63 9.65 -5.80
C SER A 248 18.28 9.53 -6.50
N TYR A 249 17.53 8.45 -6.26
CA TYR A 249 16.21 8.25 -6.85
C TYR A 249 15.26 9.41 -6.53
N ARG A 250 15.23 9.88 -5.28
CA ARG A 250 14.44 11.05 -4.88
C ARG A 250 14.88 12.35 -5.57
N ALA A 251 16.18 12.51 -5.81
CA ALA A 251 16.71 13.69 -6.50
C ALA A 251 16.30 13.73 -7.97
N ASP A 252 16.18 12.56 -8.60
CA ASP A 252 15.78 12.42 -10.01
C ASP A 252 14.25 12.50 -10.20
N HIS A 253 13.47 12.20 -9.16
CA HIS A 253 12.00 12.12 -9.21
C HIS A 253 11.30 13.17 -8.33
N LYS A 254 11.81 14.42 -8.36
CA LYS A 254 11.29 15.54 -7.54
C LYS A 254 9.84 15.94 -7.88
N ASP A 255 9.40 15.69 -9.10
CA ASP A 255 8.10 16.13 -9.64
C ASP A 255 6.98 15.11 -9.40
N GLY A 256 6.65 14.87 -8.13
CA GLY A 256 5.35 14.34 -7.71
C GLY A 256 5.26 12.85 -7.33
N GLU A 257 6.29 12.04 -7.53
CA GLU A 257 6.22 10.60 -7.18
C GLU A 257 6.90 10.27 -5.86
N ALA A 258 8.14 10.75 -5.68
CA ALA A 258 8.91 10.50 -4.47
C ALA A 258 8.59 11.48 -3.32
N ALA A 259 7.92 12.59 -3.62
CA ALA A 259 7.60 13.66 -2.67
C ALA A 259 6.23 13.47 -1.98
N GLU A 260 5.28 12.75 -2.60
CA GLU A 260 3.87 12.76 -2.20
C GLU A 260 3.44 11.53 -1.39
N LEU A 261 4.25 10.47 -1.34
CA LEU A 261 3.96 9.32 -0.48
C LEU A 261 4.42 9.60 0.96
N GLY A 262 3.67 10.46 1.65
CA GLY A 262 3.95 10.94 3.00
C GLY A 262 4.16 9.83 4.05
N ASN A 263 3.59 8.64 3.85
CA ASN A 263 3.79 7.50 4.75
C ASN A 263 5.18 6.86 4.59
N TRP A 264 5.73 6.77 3.38
CA TRP A 264 7.05 6.17 3.17
C TRP A 264 8.19 7.09 3.61
N ALA A 265 7.96 8.40 3.65
CA ALA A 265 8.94 9.34 4.20
C ALA A 265 9.18 9.08 5.70
N VAL A 266 8.12 8.78 6.45
CA VAL A 266 8.20 8.38 7.86
C VAL A 266 8.96 7.05 7.99
N ASP A 267 8.58 6.03 7.22
CA ASP A 267 9.23 4.71 7.28
C ASP A 267 10.73 4.79 6.93
N LEU A 268 11.09 5.59 5.92
CA LEU A 268 12.48 5.82 5.55
C LEU A 268 13.27 6.50 6.68
N LEU A 269 12.71 7.53 7.32
CA LEU A 269 13.36 8.19 8.46
C LEU A 269 13.57 7.22 9.62
N VAL A 270 12.58 6.38 9.93
CA VAL A 270 12.67 5.36 10.99
C VAL A 270 13.76 4.34 10.66
N ASN A 271 13.82 3.85 9.43
CA ASN A 271 14.87 2.93 8.99
C ASN A 271 16.27 3.57 9.02
N GLU A 272 16.40 4.84 8.64
CA GLU A 272 17.67 5.55 8.73
C GLU A 272 18.11 5.74 10.20
N ILE A 273 17.18 6.11 11.10
CA ILE A 273 17.45 6.18 12.54
C ILE A 273 17.98 4.83 13.04
N ALA A 274 17.31 3.72 12.68
CA ALA A 274 17.74 2.38 13.07
C ALA A 274 19.16 2.05 12.57
N LEU A 275 19.46 2.34 11.30
CA LEU A 275 20.79 2.16 10.72
C LEU A 275 21.86 2.96 11.50
N ARG A 276 21.62 4.25 11.75
CA ARG A 276 22.55 5.10 12.51
C ARG A 276 22.80 4.58 13.91
N ARG A 277 21.76 4.08 14.60
CA ARG A 277 21.89 3.46 15.93
C ARG A 277 22.75 2.20 15.88
N ILE A 278 22.52 1.29 14.92
CA ILE A 278 23.29 0.05 14.76
C ILE A 278 24.78 0.37 14.51
N GLN A 279 25.06 1.41 13.74
CA GLN A 279 26.42 1.90 13.46
C GLN A 279 27.05 2.70 14.61
N SER A 280 26.38 2.81 15.77
CA SER A 280 26.82 3.63 16.91
C SER A 280 26.96 5.14 16.59
N ARG A 281 26.28 5.63 15.55
CA ARG A 281 26.21 7.05 15.16
C ARG A 281 25.05 7.76 15.84
N ASN A 282 25.06 7.76 17.18
CA ASN A 282 23.94 8.22 18.00
C ASN A 282 23.55 9.69 17.77
N SER A 283 24.53 10.58 17.57
CA SER A 283 24.25 12.00 17.27
C SER A 283 23.42 12.18 16.00
N ASP A 284 23.72 11.38 14.98
CA ASP A 284 23.04 11.46 13.68
C ASP A 284 21.62 10.88 13.81
N ALA A 285 21.48 9.77 14.56
CA ALA A 285 20.19 9.20 14.90
C ALA A 285 19.31 10.18 15.69
N ASP A 286 19.87 10.90 16.66
CA ASP A 286 19.15 11.90 17.45
C ASP A 286 18.69 13.08 16.58
N ALA A 287 19.53 13.54 15.65
CA ALA A 287 19.17 14.60 14.71
C ALA A 287 18.00 14.17 13.80
N LEU A 288 18.06 12.93 13.28
CA LEU A 288 16.97 12.36 12.46
C LEU A 288 15.68 12.17 13.26
N PHE A 289 15.77 11.70 14.50
CA PHE A 289 14.59 11.55 15.37
C PHE A 289 13.96 12.90 15.71
N ASN A 290 14.75 13.93 15.99
CA ASN A 290 14.24 15.28 16.21
C ASN A 290 13.55 15.85 14.96
N LYS A 291 14.11 15.58 13.77
CA LYS A 291 13.46 15.91 12.50
C LYS A 291 12.12 15.19 12.36
N LEU A 292 12.08 13.88 12.60
CA LEU A 292 10.85 13.09 12.55
C LEU A 292 9.78 13.62 13.52
N LYS A 293 10.17 13.98 14.75
CA LYS A 293 9.26 14.55 15.74
C LYS A 293 8.72 15.92 15.32
N ALA A 294 9.53 16.74 14.64
CA ALA A 294 9.12 18.05 14.15
C ALA A 294 8.17 17.96 12.94
N GLU A 295 8.44 17.05 11.99
CA GLU A 295 7.67 16.90 10.75
C GLU A 295 6.44 15.99 10.90
N HIS A 296 6.52 14.97 11.75
CA HIS A 296 5.50 13.93 11.92
C HIS A 296 5.28 13.57 13.41
N PRO A 297 4.83 14.52 14.25
CA PRO A 297 4.65 14.32 15.69
C PRO A 297 3.63 13.20 16.03
N ASP A 298 2.68 12.96 15.13
CA ASP A 298 1.62 11.97 15.30
C ASP A 298 1.96 10.56 14.80
N SER A 299 3.15 10.35 14.27
CA SER A 299 3.59 9.05 13.78
C SER A 299 3.59 7.99 14.89
N ALA A 300 3.29 6.74 14.53
CA ALA A 300 3.25 5.63 15.47
C ALA A 300 4.58 5.45 16.22
N TYR A 301 5.72 5.63 15.52
CA TYR A 301 7.05 5.54 16.12
C TYR A 301 7.31 6.61 17.19
N VAL A 302 6.94 7.88 16.93
CA VAL A 302 7.12 8.96 17.91
C VAL A 302 6.27 8.72 19.16
N LYS A 303 5.01 8.28 18.98
CA LYS A 303 4.10 7.94 20.07
C LYS A 303 4.61 6.77 20.91
N ASP A 304 5.11 5.72 20.26
CA ASP A 304 5.67 4.55 20.94
C ASP A 304 6.93 4.90 21.76
N VAL A 305 7.85 5.71 21.21
CA VAL A 305 9.03 6.18 21.94
C VAL A 305 8.64 7.01 23.16
N GLN A 306 7.67 7.92 23.02
CA GLN A 306 7.19 8.73 24.15
C GLN A 306 6.56 7.86 25.23
N ALA A 307 5.68 6.92 24.86
CA ALA A 307 5.06 6.01 25.82
C ALA A 307 6.08 5.16 26.58
N LYS A 308 7.15 4.70 25.90
CA LYS A 308 8.26 3.96 26.53
C LYS A 308 9.08 4.84 27.47
N GLN A 309 9.29 6.11 27.12
CA GLN A 309 9.98 7.07 27.99
C GLN A 309 9.17 7.32 29.28
N ASP A 310 7.87 7.57 29.14
CA ASP A 310 6.98 7.80 30.28
C ASP A 310 6.95 6.57 31.22
N ALA A 311 6.84 5.37 30.65
CA ALA A 311 6.89 4.13 31.42
C ALA A 311 8.24 3.91 32.14
N PHE A 312 9.35 4.31 31.52
CA PHE A 312 10.66 4.24 32.14
C PHE A 312 10.78 5.20 33.32
N ASP A 313 10.32 6.45 33.15
CA ASP A 313 10.35 7.47 34.21
C ASP A 313 9.49 7.05 35.42
N ASP A 314 8.33 6.43 35.17
CA ASP A 314 7.48 5.84 36.22
C ASP A 314 8.19 4.72 37.00
N ILE A 315 8.92 3.85 36.30
CA ILE A 315 9.72 2.78 36.93
C ILE A 315 10.84 3.40 37.77
N VAL A 316 11.58 4.36 37.23
CA VAL A 316 12.67 5.04 37.98
C VAL A 316 12.12 5.70 39.23
N ALA A 317 11.01 6.44 39.14
CA ALA A 317 10.39 7.08 40.29
C ALA A 317 9.98 6.07 41.37
N LYS A 318 9.50 4.89 40.98
CA LYS A 318 9.11 3.81 41.91
C LYS A 318 10.29 3.19 42.66
N TYR A 319 11.46 3.06 42.03
CA TYR A 319 12.64 2.40 42.60
C TYR A 319 13.69 3.38 43.16
N ALA A 320 13.54 4.68 42.92
CA ALA A 320 14.38 5.74 43.49
C ALA A 320 13.89 6.22 44.88
N ALA A 321 12.71 5.76 45.32
CA ALA A 321 12.16 5.97 46.66
C ALA A 321 12.54 4.83 47.62
#